data_AF-A0A8C5S0I6-F1
#
_entry.id   AF-A0A8C5S0I6-F1
#
_cell.length_a   1.000
_cell.length_b   1.000
_cell.length_c   1.000
_cell.angle_alpha   90.00
_cell.angle_beta   90.00
_cell.angle_gamma   90.00
#
_symmetry.space_group_name_H-M   'P 1'
#
loop_
_entity.id
_entity.type
_entity.pdbx_description
1 polymer ?
#
loop_
_entity_poly.entity_id
_entity_poly.type
_entity_poly.pdbx_seq_one_letter_code
_entity_poly.pdbx_strand_id
1 'polypeptide(L)'
;MTPQQCHRLIASMPHRIEAVMLQKGPKPTNINATDPGRGFTPLEWACFTGRIESVYLIQRLMDKPCAEQFCDQYLLEWPKLKELLAKAAGSKTCLQKISATLRSIVDFRTFHGPEEDGVLDHMVKTTTSLRSSFVAIACRTVCPESPPAVGKRRPAVQEILRQQRYHVLNISLLPGIQDKIPILPVLSCHKVY
;
A
#
# COMPACT_ATOMS: atom_id res chain seq x y z
N MET A 1 17.59 14.99 -3.38
CA MET A 1 16.96 14.51 -4.62
C MET A 1 17.46 15.43 -5.73
N THR A 2 17.87 14.93 -6.90
CA THR A 2 18.28 15.84 -8.01
C THR A 2 17.04 16.43 -8.69
N PRO A 3 17.10 17.59 -9.38
CA PRO A 3 15.96 18.16 -10.10
C PRO A 3 15.27 17.16 -11.04
N GLN A 4 16.05 16.28 -11.67
CA GLN A 4 15.57 15.20 -12.53
C GLN A 4 14.79 14.09 -11.79
N GLN A 5 14.95 13.97 -10.47
CA GLN A 5 14.21 13.01 -9.63
C GLN A 5 12.86 13.58 -9.19
N CYS A 6 12.75 14.88 -8.88
CA CYS A 6 11.46 15.53 -8.61
C CYS A 6 10.56 15.52 -9.85
N HIS A 7 11.13 15.90 -11.01
CA HIS A 7 10.38 15.88 -12.28
C HIS A 7 10.02 14.44 -12.71
N ARG A 8 10.89 13.46 -12.47
CA ARG A 8 10.56 12.04 -12.70
C ARG A 8 9.49 11.52 -11.75
N LEU A 9 9.49 11.89 -10.47
CA LEU A 9 8.42 11.51 -9.54
C LEU A 9 7.08 12.05 -10.04
N ILE A 10 6.99 13.35 -10.35
CA ILE A 10 5.74 13.96 -10.81
C ILE A 10 5.30 13.42 -12.18
N ALA A 11 6.24 13.16 -13.11
CA ALA A 11 5.92 12.61 -14.43
C ALA A 11 5.66 11.10 -14.44
N SER A 12 6.19 10.36 -13.46
CA SER A 12 6.07 8.91 -13.35
C SER A 12 4.98 8.47 -12.39
N MET A 13 4.29 9.37 -11.67
CA MET A 13 3.23 8.98 -10.74
C MET A 13 2.12 8.29 -11.52
N PRO A 14 1.99 6.95 -11.45
CA PRO A 14 0.80 6.31 -11.96
C PRO A 14 -0.35 6.67 -11.01
N HIS A 15 -1.60 6.46 -11.45
CA HIS A 15 -2.81 6.70 -10.65
C HIS A 15 -2.92 5.89 -9.35
N ARG A 16 -1.85 5.21 -8.89
CA ARG A 16 -1.83 4.31 -7.74
C ARG A 16 -0.65 4.60 -6.82
N ILE A 17 -0.95 5.09 -5.61
CA ILE A 17 0.02 5.47 -4.57
C ILE A 17 0.99 4.32 -4.19
N GLU A 18 0.53 3.08 -4.28
CA GLU A 18 1.32 1.88 -3.98
C GLU A 18 2.54 1.76 -4.90
N ALA A 19 2.40 2.15 -6.17
CA ALA A 19 3.51 2.08 -7.13
C ALA A 19 4.64 3.06 -6.78
N VAL A 20 4.30 4.23 -6.23
CA VAL A 20 5.28 5.21 -5.75
C VAL A 20 6.02 4.65 -4.55
N MET A 21 5.28 4.02 -3.62
CA MET A 21 5.91 3.30 -2.53
C MET A 21 6.83 2.22 -3.10
N LEU A 22 6.38 1.45 -4.10
CA LEU A 22 7.04 0.32 -4.80
C LEU A 22 8.32 0.68 -5.55
N GLN A 23 8.57 1.95 -5.80
CA GLN A 23 9.72 2.40 -6.58
C GLN A 23 11.05 1.99 -5.93
N LYS A 24 11.84 1.20 -6.66
CA LYS A 24 13.17 0.76 -6.26
C LYS A 24 14.19 1.84 -6.64
N GLY A 25 15.05 2.22 -5.70
CA GLY A 25 16.09 3.21 -5.94
C GLY A 25 17.21 3.14 -4.88
N PRO A 26 18.41 3.64 -5.19
CA PRO A 26 19.55 3.62 -4.27
C PRO A 26 19.36 4.53 -3.05
N LYS A 27 18.40 5.46 -3.11
CA LYS A 27 18.05 6.38 -2.03
C LYS A 27 16.55 6.31 -1.76
N PRO A 28 16.12 6.41 -0.50
CA PRO A 28 14.71 6.47 -0.17
C PRO A 28 14.04 7.69 -0.81
N THR A 29 12.80 7.50 -1.28
CA THR A 29 11.98 8.58 -1.84
C THR A 29 11.56 9.53 -0.73
N ASN A 30 12.11 10.75 -0.72
CA ASN A 30 11.73 11.78 0.25
C ASN A 30 10.79 12.80 -0.43
N ILE A 31 9.52 12.81 -0.02
CA ILE A 31 8.48 13.71 -0.54
C ILE A 31 8.72 15.16 -0.14
N ASN A 32 9.49 15.41 0.91
CA ASN A 32 9.81 16.76 1.40
C ASN A 32 11.15 17.27 0.84
N ALA A 33 11.81 16.53 -0.05
CA ALA A 33 13.05 16.99 -0.66
C ALA A 33 12.77 18.12 -1.65
N THR A 34 13.50 19.23 -1.50
CA THR A 34 13.39 20.39 -2.37
C THR A 34 14.36 20.30 -3.55
N ASP A 35 13.99 20.92 -4.67
CA ASP A 35 14.91 21.07 -5.79
C ASP A 35 15.94 22.19 -5.52
N PRO A 36 17.21 22.06 -5.96
CA PRO A 36 18.24 23.07 -5.75
C PRO A 36 18.04 24.38 -6.53
N GLY A 37 17.08 24.44 -7.46
CA GLY A 37 16.83 25.63 -8.27
C GLY A 37 15.84 26.58 -7.59
N ARG A 38 14.56 26.20 -7.54
CA ARG A 38 13.49 27.01 -6.94
C ARG A 38 13.24 26.69 -5.48
N GLY A 39 13.84 25.62 -4.94
CA GLY A 39 13.59 25.21 -3.57
C GLY A 39 12.22 24.56 -3.37
N PHE A 40 11.54 24.14 -4.44
CA PHE A 40 10.19 23.56 -4.34
C PHE A 40 10.26 22.07 -4.03
N THR A 41 9.37 21.65 -3.14
CA THR A 41 9.00 20.26 -2.91
C THR A 41 8.21 19.69 -4.10
N PRO A 42 8.13 18.36 -4.25
CA PRO A 42 7.21 17.70 -5.18
C PRO A 42 5.77 18.23 -5.14
N LEU A 43 5.22 18.51 -3.95
CA LEU A 43 3.87 19.05 -3.79
C LEU A 43 3.78 20.47 -4.35
N GLU A 44 4.73 21.34 -3.98
CA GLU A 44 4.77 22.72 -4.47
C GLU A 44 4.96 22.77 -6.00
N TRP A 45 5.77 21.88 -6.56
CA TRP A 45 5.89 21.72 -8.01
C TRP A 45 4.58 21.27 -8.67
N ALA A 46 3.86 20.31 -8.07
CA ALA A 46 2.57 19.86 -8.58
C ALA A 46 1.53 21.00 -8.55
N CYS A 47 1.48 21.77 -7.45
CA CYS A 47 0.64 22.96 -7.34
C CYS A 47 1.04 24.04 -8.35
N PHE A 48 2.32 24.37 -8.44
CA PHE A 48 2.86 25.41 -9.33
C PHE A 48 2.59 25.09 -10.82
N THR A 49 2.64 23.82 -11.19
CA THR A 49 2.35 23.36 -12.56
C THR A 49 0.88 23.03 -12.82
N GLY A 50 0.00 23.19 -11.83
CA GLY A 50 -1.44 22.94 -11.96
C GLY A 50 -1.82 21.47 -12.15
N ARG A 51 -0.97 20.52 -11.73
CA ARG A 51 -1.24 19.08 -11.86
C ARG A 51 -2.06 18.56 -10.68
N ILE A 52 -3.37 18.78 -10.73
CA ILE A 52 -4.30 18.47 -9.63
C ILE A 52 -4.24 16.98 -9.24
N GLU A 53 -4.18 16.07 -10.21
CA GLU A 53 -4.02 14.62 -9.95
C GLU A 53 -2.76 14.30 -9.14
N SER A 54 -1.64 14.96 -9.48
CA SER A 54 -0.38 14.80 -8.74
C SER A 54 -0.46 15.37 -7.33
N VAL A 55 -1.14 16.50 -7.15
CA VAL A 55 -1.40 17.08 -5.82
C VAL A 55 -2.21 16.11 -4.96
N TYR A 56 -3.31 15.57 -5.49
CA TYR A 56 -4.14 14.59 -4.81
C TYR A 56 -3.36 13.33 -4.43
N LEU A 57 -2.58 12.77 -5.37
CA LEU A 57 -1.76 11.59 -5.11
C LEU A 57 -0.69 11.84 -4.04
N ILE A 58 -0.01 12.99 -4.06
CA ILE A 58 1.00 13.34 -3.06
C ILE A 58 0.37 13.53 -1.69
N GLN A 59 -0.77 14.21 -1.59
CA GLN A 59 -1.52 14.36 -0.34
C GLN A 59 -1.92 13.00 0.24
N ARG A 60 -2.55 12.16 -0.58
CA ARG A 60 -2.94 10.80 -0.20
C ARG A 60 -1.74 9.96 0.27
N LEU A 61 -0.59 10.13 -0.38
CA LEU A 61 0.65 9.46 -0.03
C LEU A 61 1.25 9.96 1.29
N MET A 62 1.05 11.23 1.64
CA MET A 62 1.40 11.77 2.96
C MET A 62 0.47 11.26 4.06
N ASP A 63 -0.83 11.14 3.77
CA ASP A 63 -1.83 10.61 4.73
C ASP A 63 -1.62 9.12 5.01
N LYS A 64 -1.29 8.35 3.97
CA LYS A 64 -1.03 6.91 4.04
C LYS A 64 0.34 6.60 3.46
N PRO A 65 1.42 6.74 4.24
CA PRO A 65 2.79 6.58 3.74
C PRO A 65 3.22 5.12 3.57
N CYS A 66 2.43 4.16 4.05
CA CYS A 66 2.75 2.74 4.10
C CYS A 66 1.73 1.90 3.32
N ALA A 67 2.22 0.88 2.59
CA ALA A 67 1.38 -0.11 1.94
C ALA A 67 1.15 -1.30 2.87
N GLU A 68 0.21 -1.15 3.81
CA GLU A 68 -0.06 -2.12 4.88
C GLU A 68 -0.42 -3.52 4.38
N GLN A 69 -1.06 -3.63 3.20
CA GLN A 69 -1.43 -4.92 2.59
C GLN A 69 -0.24 -5.87 2.36
N PHE A 70 0.99 -5.33 2.36
CA PHE A 70 2.24 -6.07 2.24
C PHE A 70 2.92 -6.35 3.58
N CYS A 71 2.16 -6.33 4.68
CA CYS A 71 2.61 -6.72 6.01
C CYS A 71 1.91 -8.00 6.48
N ASP A 72 2.60 -8.82 7.28
CA ASP A 72 2.03 -10.01 7.91
C ASP A 72 0.91 -9.71 8.91
N GLN A 73 0.85 -8.48 9.41
CA GLN A 73 -0.18 -7.99 10.34
C GLN A 73 -1.44 -7.47 9.63
N TYR A 74 -1.45 -7.43 8.29
CA TYR A 74 -2.61 -6.95 7.55
C TYR A 74 -3.83 -7.86 7.76
N LEU A 75 -4.95 -7.25 8.15
CA LEU A 75 -6.23 -7.94 8.32
C LEU A 75 -7.04 -7.86 7.02
N LEU A 76 -7.50 -9.02 6.55
CA LEU A 76 -8.37 -9.13 5.38
C LEU A 76 -9.83 -8.74 5.69
N GLU A 77 -10.19 -8.55 6.97
CA GLU A 77 -11.52 -8.07 7.35
C GLU A 77 -11.67 -6.58 7.00
N TRP A 78 -12.76 -6.23 6.33
CA TRP A 78 -13.07 -4.82 6.10
C TRP A 78 -13.60 -4.17 7.37
N PRO A 79 -12.91 -3.18 7.96
CA PRO A 79 -13.31 -2.64 9.28
C PRO A 79 -14.71 -2.03 9.28
N LYS A 80 -15.08 -1.35 8.18
CA LYS A 80 -16.41 -0.72 8.01
C LYS A 80 -17.55 -1.73 7.87
N LEU A 81 -17.26 -3.00 7.58
CA LEU A 81 -18.30 -4.02 7.36
C LEU A 81 -19.16 -4.22 8.61
N LYS A 82 -18.55 -4.23 9.81
CA LYS A 82 -19.28 -4.43 11.08
C LYS A 82 -20.28 -3.31 11.33
N GLU A 83 -19.87 -2.06 11.09
CA GLU A 83 -20.73 -0.89 11.20
C GLU A 83 -21.86 -0.91 10.15
N LEU A 84 -21.54 -1.27 8.90
CA LEU A 84 -22.53 -1.36 7.83
C LEU A 84 -23.56 -2.47 8.09
N LEU A 85 -23.14 -3.62 8.62
CA LEU A 85 -24.05 -4.70 9.00
C LEU A 85 -24.95 -4.30 10.16
N ALA A 86 -24.41 -3.63 11.18
CA ALA A 86 -25.21 -3.09 12.29
C ALA A 86 -26.25 -2.07 11.78
N LYS A 87 -25.84 -1.17 10.88
CA LYS A 87 -26.73 -0.19 10.24
C LYS A 87 -27.78 -0.83 9.34
N ALA A 88 -27.46 -1.94 8.66
CA ALA A 88 -28.38 -2.68 7.82
C ALA A 88 -29.41 -3.49 8.62
N ALA A 89 -29.02 -3.98 9.81
CA ALA A 89 -29.92 -4.68 10.73
C ALA A 89 -30.98 -3.77 11.36
N GLY A 90 -30.69 -2.47 11.49
CA GLY A 90 -31.65 -1.47 11.94
C GLY A 90 -32.77 -1.21 10.92
N SER A 91 -34.03 -1.15 11.38
CA SER A 91 -35.13 -0.75 10.51
C SER A 91 -34.99 0.74 10.11
N LYS A 92 -35.03 1.03 8.80
CA LYS A 92 -34.94 2.40 8.31
C LYS A 92 -36.28 3.11 8.48
N THR A 93 -36.28 4.31 9.07
CA THR A 93 -37.47 5.15 9.14
C THR A 93 -37.88 5.66 7.74
N CYS A 94 -39.13 6.10 7.57
CA CYS A 94 -39.63 6.61 6.29
C CYS A 94 -38.76 7.77 5.74
N LEU A 95 -38.38 8.72 6.61
CA LEU A 95 -37.50 9.84 6.23
C LEU A 95 -36.10 9.38 5.81
N GLN A 96 -35.55 8.36 6.49
CA GLN A 96 -34.26 7.78 6.10
C GLN A 96 -34.32 7.14 4.71
N LYS A 97 -35.43 6.48 4.37
CA LYS A 97 -35.64 5.91 3.02
C LYS A 97 -35.66 7.01 1.95
N ILE A 98 -36.44 8.07 2.15
CA ILE A 98 -36.50 9.22 1.22
C ILE A 98 -35.12 9.86 1.06
N SER A 99 -34.41 10.10 2.18
CA SER A 99 -33.06 10.68 2.15
C SER A 99 -32.06 9.81 1.37
N ALA A 100 -32.16 8.48 1.50
CA ALA A 100 -31.30 7.55 0.81
C ALA A 100 -31.58 7.55 -0.70
N THR A 101 -32.85 7.62 -1.10
CA THR A 101 -33.25 7.73 -2.52
C THR A 101 -32.70 9.01 -3.15
N LEU A 102 -32.85 10.16 -2.48
CA LEU A 102 -32.30 11.42 -2.98
C LEU A 102 -30.78 11.36 -3.09
N ARG A 103 -30.09 10.83 -2.08
CA ARG A 103 -28.63 10.66 -2.12
C ARG A 103 -28.19 9.77 -3.28
N SER A 104 -28.87 8.64 -3.52
CA SER A 104 -28.54 7.76 -4.65
C SER A 104 -28.72 8.41 -6.02
N ILE A 105 -29.69 9.32 -6.16
CA ILE A 105 -29.92 10.04 -7.43
C ILE A 105 -28.82 11.08 -7.66
N VAL A 106 -28.34 11.73 -6.60
CA VAL A 106 -27.22 12.69 -6.67
C VAL A 106 -25.91 11.97 -6.92
N ASP A 107 -25.62 10.91 -6.16
CA ASP A 107 -24.39 10.12 -6.29
C ASP A 107 -24.26 9.51 -7.71
N PHE A 108 -25.36 9.05 -8.32
CA PHE A 108 -25.34 8.52 -9.70
C PHE A 108 -24.91 9.57 -10.74
N ARG A 109 -25.17 10.85 -10.48
CA ARG A 109 -24.83 11.94 -11.41
C ARG A 109 -23.38 12.40 -11.29
N THR A 110 -22.72 12.06 -10.18
CA THR A 110 -21.32 12.36 -9.92
C THR A 110 -20.50 11.07 -10.00
N PHE A 111 -19.95 10.77 -11.18
CA PHE A 111 -18.94 9.71 -11.29
C PHE A 111 -17.68 10.15 -10.55
N HIS A 112 -17.58 9.75 -9.28
CA HIS A 112 -16.32 9.77 -8.55
C HIS A 112 -15.61 8.43 -8.80
N GLY A 113 -14.28 8.47 -8.91
CA GLY A 113 -13.47 7.25 -8.92
C GLY A 113 -13.75 6.37 -7.68
N PRO A 114 -13.18 5.16 -7.62
CA PRO A 114 -13.41 4.25 -6.51
C PRO A 114 -13.17 4.93 -5.16
N GLU A 115 -14.14 4.82 -4.25
CA GLU A 115 -14.06 5.44 -2.92
C GLU A 115 -12.87 4.89 -2.12
N GLU A 116 -12.12 5.80 -1.50
CA GLU A 116 -10.98 5.49 -0.65
C GLU A 116 -11.42 4.70 0.60
N ASP A 117 -10.76 3.56 0.83
CA ASP A 117 -11.19 2.56 1.83
C ASP A 117 -12.68 2.15 1.69
N GLY A 118 -13.23 2.30 0.49
CA GLY A 118 -14.53 1.77 0.11
C GLY A 118 -14.47 0.27 -0.13
N VAL A 119 -15.61 -0.33 -0.45
CA VAL A 119 -15.74 -1.78 -0.71
C VAL A 119 -14.76 -2.22 -1.80
N LEU A 120 -14.67 -1.45 -2.88
CA LEU A 120 -13.86 -1.81 -4.04
C LEU A 120 -12.36 -1.69 -3.75
N ASP A 121 -11.93 -0.62 -3.07
CA ASP A 121 -10.55 -0.44 -2.62
C ASP A 121 -10.13 -1.55 -1.64
N HIS A 122 -11.01 -1.92 -0.71
CA HIS A 122 -10.76 -3.02 0.20
C HIS A 122 -10.68 -4.38 -0.53
N MET A 123 -11.58 -4.66 -1.47
CA MET A 123 -11.53 -5.88 -2.28
C MET A 123 -10.20 -5.99 -3.03
N VAL A 124 -9.74 -4.90 -3.64
CA VAL A 124 -8.44 -4.87 -4.32
C VAL A 124 -7.32 -5.14 -3.31
N LYS A 125 -7.23 -4.40 -2.20
CA LYS A 125 -6.20 -4.62 -1.17
C LYS A 125 -6.20 -6.06 -0.62
N THR A 126 -7.38 -6.62 -0.37
CA THR A 126 -7.55 -7.99 0.12
C THR A 126 -7.10 -9.01 -0.92
N THR A 127 -7.42 -8.82 -2.21
CA THR A 127 -7.00 -9.75 -3.27
C THR A 127 -5.50 -9.63 -3.58
N THR A 128 -4.90 -8.45 -3.42
CA THR A 128 -3.47 -8.19 -3.69
C THR A 128 -2.55 -8.27 -2.47
N SER A 129 -3.09 -8.50 -1.28
CA SER A 129 -2.31 -8.68 -0.05
C SER A 129 -1.44 -9.93 -0.08
N LEU A 130 -0.29 -9.90 0.59
CA LEU A 130 0.58 -11.06 0.78
C LEU A 130 -0.12 -12.23 1.48
N ARG A 131 -1.12 -11.93 2.33
CA ARG A 131 -1.90 -12.94 3.05
C ARG A 131 -3.11 -13.48 2.27
N SER A 132 -3.35 -12.94 1.09
CA SER A 132 -4.43 -13.38 0.20
C SER A 132 -4.16 -14.79 -0.32
N SER A 133 -5.18 -15.65 -0.28
CA SER A 133 -5.11 -16.97 -0.93
C SER A 133 -4.76 -16.84 -2.42
N PHE A 134 -5.21 -15.78 -3.10
CA PHE A 134 -4.89 -15.55 -4.51
C PHE A 134 -3.39 -15.33 -4.74
N VAL A 135 -2.75 -14.51 -3.90
CA VAL A 135 -1.31 -14.23 -4.01
C VAL A 135 -0.48 -15.42 -3.53
N ALA A 136 -0.88 -16.05 -2.42
CA ALA A 136 -0.16 -17.18 -1.85
C ALA A 136 -0.12 -18.42 -2.76
N ILE A 137 -1.17 -18.64 -3.55
CA ILE A 137 -1.21 -19.74 -4.53
C ILE A 137 -0.35 -19.41 -5.75
N ALA A 138 -0.43 -18.17 -6.24
CA ALA A 138 0.25 -17.77 -7.48
C ALA A 138 1.76 -17.52 -7.30
N CYS A 139 2.20 -17.13 -6.10
CA CYS A 139 3.55 -16.65 -5.86
C CYS A 139 4.07 -17.09 -4.48
N ARG A 140 5.36 -17.41 -4.39
CA ARG A 140 6.08 -17.42 -3.11
C ARG A 140 6.57 -16.01 -2.80
N THR A 141 5.94 -15.36 -1.84
CA THR A 141 6.30 -13.99 -1.45
C THR A 141 7.36 -14.01 -0.36
N VAL A 142 8.29 -13.05 -0.42
CA VAL A 142 9.18 -12.76 0.70
C VAL A 142 8.60 -11.57 1.45
N CYS A 143 8.17 -11.79 2.69
CA CYS A 143 7.70 -10.69 3.52
C CYS A 143 8.91 -9.93 4.08
N PRO A 144 9.02 -8.61 3.81
CA PRO A 144 9.93 -7.78 4.59
C PRO A 144 9.39 -7.64 6.02
N GLU A 145 10.27 -7.43 6.99
CA GLU A 145 9.86 -7.21 8.40
C GLU A 145 8.94 -6.00 8.58
N SER A 146 9.00 -5.02 7.68
CA SER A 146 8.11 -3.86 7.69
C SER A 146 7.50 -3.61 6.31
N PRO A 147 6.23 -3.18 6.26
CA PRO A 147 5.58 -2.90 5.00
C PRO A 147 6.36 -1.83 4.25
N PRO A 148 6.28 -1.86 2.91
CA PRO A 148 6.93 -0.83 2.15
C PRO A 148 6.32 0.55 2.40
N ALA A 149 7.18 1.55 2.54
CA ALA A 149 6.77 2.90 2.88
C ALA A 149 7.61 3.96 2.17
N VAL A 150 7.02 5.13 1.99
CA VAL A 150 7.72 6.33 1.54
C VAL A 150 8.88 6.64 2.48
N GLY A 151 10.01 7.05 1.94
CA GLY A 151 11.17 7.44 2.75
C GLY A 151 11.94 6.27 3.36
N LYS A 152 11.46 5.02 3.23
CA LYS A 152 12.20 3.84 3.66
C LYS A 152 13.06 3.27 2.53
N ARG A 153 14.28 2.85 2.87
CA ARG A 153 15.10 2.06 1.95
C ARG A 153 14.44 0.69 1.77
N ARG A 154 14.37 0.25 0.52
CA ARG A 154 13.90 -1.09 0.20
C ARG A 154 15.10 -2.05 0.07
N PRO A 155 15.18 -3.10 0.91
CA PRO A 155 16.19 -4.12 0.73
C PRO A 155 15.94 -4.88 -0.57
N ALA A 156 17.02 -5.30 -1.24
CA ALA A 156 16.90 -6.19 -2.38
C ALA A 156 16.38 -7.57 -1.91
N VAL A 157 15.78 -8.35 -2.80
CA VAL A 157 15.33 -9.72 -2.47
C VAL A 157 16.47 -10.55 -1.88
N GLN A 158 17.67 -10.39 -2.45
CA GLN A 158 18.88 -11.05 -1.96
C GLN A 158 19.31 -10.60 -0.55
N GLU A 159 18.96 -9.38 -0.15
CA GLU A 159 19.21 -8.86 1.19
C GLU A 159 18.19 -9.43 2.19
N ILE A 160 16.91 -9.46 1.82
CA ILE A 160 15.83 -10.07 2.62
C ILE A 160 16.10 -11.57 2.86
N LEU A 161 16.44 -12.32 1.82
CA LEU A 161 16.72 -13.75 1.94
C LEU A 161 17.94 -14.04 2.82
N ARG A 162 18.96 -13.17 2.80
CA ARG A 162 20.10 -13.27 3.70
C ARG A 162 19.65 -13.08 5.14
N GLN A 163 18.89 -12.02 5.43
CA GLN A 163 18.35 -11.74 6.77
C GLN A 163 17.51 -12.91 7.31
N GLN A 164 16.63 -13.48 6.48
CA GLN A 164 15.83 -14.65 6.86
C GLN A 164 16.69 -15.87 7.21
N ARG A 165 17.74 -16.14 6.42
CA ARG A 165 18.70 -17.23 6.72
C ARG A 165 19.42 -16.99 8.03
N TYR A 166 19.89 -15.76 8.29
CA TYR A 166 20.50 -15.41 9.57
C TYR A 166 19.53 -15.59 10.74
N HIS A 167 18.26 -15.20 10.58
CA HIS A 167 17.25 -15.37 11.62
C HIS A 167 16.97 -16.86 11.93
N VAL A 168 16.85 -17.70 10.91
CA VAL A 168 16.69 -19.16 11.07
C VAL A 168 17.92 -19.79 11.75
N LEU A 169 19.13 -19.40 11.32
CA LEU A 169 20.37 -19.85 11.95
C LEU A 169 20.42 -19.43 13.43
N ASN A 170 20.12 -18.18 13.76
CA ASN A 170 20.08 -17.70 15.14
C ASN A 170 19.06 -18.46 16.01
N ILE A 171 17.88 -18.79 15.48
CA ILE A 171 16.90 -19.62 16.19
C ILE A 171 17.44 -21.05 16.40
N SER A 172 18.09 -21.63 15.39
CA SER A 172 18.66 -22.98 15.50
C SER A 172 19.84 -23.08 16.48
N LEU A 173 20.47 -21.94 16.82
CA LEU A 173 21.50 -21.86 17.86
C LEU A 173 20.93 -21.67 19.28
N LEU A 174 19.62 -21.48 19.47
CA LEU A 174 19.01 -21.46 20.80
C LEU A 174 18.89 -22.89 21.36
N PRO A 175 19.40 -23.18 22.57
CA PRO A 175 19.30 -24.51 23.15
C PRO A 175 17.83 -24.83 23.45
N GLY A 176 17.24 -25.77 22.71
CA GLY A 176 15.90 -26.34 22.99
C GLY A 176 14.90 -26.44 21.83
N ILE A 177 15.24 -26.07 20.59
CA ILE A 177 14.28 -26.06 19.46
C ILE A 177 14.79 -26.87 18.23
N GLN A 178 15.50 -27.98 18.45
CA GLN A 178 16.05 -28.77 17.33
C GLN A 178 15.00 -29.58 16.53
N ASP A 179 13.78 -29.80 17.06
CA ASP A 179 12.83 -30.76 16.44
C ASP A 179 11.69 -30.14 15.62
N LYS A 180 11.68 -28.82 15.36
CA LYS A 180 10.60 -28.17 14.58
C LYS A 180 11.08 -27.16 13.55
N ILE A 181 12.07 -27.53 12.73
CA ILE A 181 12.43 -26.73 11.55
C ILE A 181 11.94 -27.47 10.31
N PRO A 182 10.83 -27.07 9.66
CA PRO A 182 10.52 -27.57 8.34
C PRO A 182 11.57 -27.04 7.36
N ILE A 183 12.43 -27.94 6.88
CA ILE A 183 13.35 -27.71 5.78
C ILE A 183 12.48 -27.46 4.54
N LEU A 184 12.26 -26.18 4.19
CA LEU A 184 11.63 -25.84 2.91
C LEU A 184 12.71 -25.72 1.84
N PRO A 185 12.65 -26.52 0.75
CA PRO A 185 13.63 -26.46 -0.31
C PRO A 185 13.49 -25.14 -1.08
N VAL A 186 14.64 -24.49 -1.26
CA VAL A 186 14.83 -23.28 -2.06
C VAL A 186 14.63 -23.63 -3.54
N LEU A 187 13.39 -23.55 -4.01
CA LEU A 187 13.07 -23.54 -5.44
C LEU A 187 12.54 -22.16 -5.81
N SER A 188 13.35 -21.52 -6.64
CA SER A 188 13.34 -20.12 -6.99
C SER A 188 12.37 -19.86 -8.14
N CYS A 189 11.32 -19.08 -7.89
CA CYS A 189 10.60 -18.36 -8.94
C CYS A 189 10.38 -16.95 -8.43
N HIS A 190 11.33 -16.06 -8.73
CA HIS A 190 11.39 -14.70 -8.18
C HIS A 190 10.64 -13.75 -9.12
N LYS A 191 9.38 -13.46 -8.79
CA LYS A 191 8.71 -12.24 -9.25
C LYS A 191 8.37 -11.42 -8.01
N VAL A 192 8.95 -10.24 -7.91
CA VAL A 192 8.60 -9.26 -6.88
C VAL A 192 8.25 -7.97 -7.59
N TYR A 193 7.03 -7.52 -7.31
CA TYR A 193 6.43 -6.24 -7.69
C TYR A 193 7.39 -5.04 -7.47
#